data_AF-A0A2E7NDK8-F1
#
_entry.id   AF-A0A2E7NDK8-F1
#
_cell.length_a   1.000
_cell.length_b   1.000
_cell.length_c   1.000
_cell.angle_alpha   90.00
_cell.angle_beta   90.00
_cell.angle_gamma   90.00
#
_symmetry.space_group_name_H-M   'P 1'
#
loop_
_entity.id
_entity.type
_entity.pdbx_description
1 polymer ?
#
loop_
_entity_poly.entity_id
_entity_poly.type
_entity_poly.pdbx_seq_one_letter_code
_entity_poly.pdbx_strand_id
1 'polypeptide(L)'
;MSAQAAILEASGLPPGLPAVESNGDDEWVDNEAYRELFVSVIELAIKDYEFLLRIRQQETLTPSERKKLRGLTEDGDPEEFFASRWFEDICRMIGVTAEVIRERLEVLSSGLATT
;
A
#
# COMPACT_ATOMS: atom_id res chain seq x y z
N MET A 1 -1.76 -59.52 35.00
CA MET A 1 -0.70 -60.17 34.21
C MET A 1 -0.57 -59.35 32.94
N SER A 2 0.18 -58.26 32.98
CA SER A 2 1.62 -58.15 32.72
C SER A 2 1.88 -57.73 31.28
N ALA A 3 2.63 -56.63 31.18
CA ALA A 3 3.11 -55.97 29.99
C ALA A 3 3.92 -56.90 29.07
N GLN A 4 3.99 -56.54 27.79
CA GLN A 4 5.25 -56.60 27.06
C GLN A 4 5.24 -55.63 25.88
N ALA A 5 6.17 -54.67 25.96
CA ALA A 5 6.67 -53.91 24.84
C ALA A 5 7.64 -54.80 24.03
N ALA A 6 7.62 -54.65 22.71
CA ALA A 6 8.73 -55.06 21.86
C ALA A 6 8.82 -54.05 20.69
N ILE A 7 9.82 -53.18 20.80
CA ILE A 7 10.35 -52.35 19.72
C ILE A 7 11.39 -53.21 18.99
N LEU A 8 11.25 -53.40 17.68
CA LEU A 8 12.35 -53.81 16.81
C LEU A 8 12.07 -53.36 15.36
N GLU A 9 12.71 -52.24 15.03
CA GLU A 9 13.26 -51.80 13.75
C GLU A 9 13.36 -52.87 12.65
N ALA A 10 12.96 -52.53 11.42
CA ALA A 10 13.89 -52.47 10.28
C ALA A 10 13.20 -52.10 8.94
N SER A 11 13.78 -51.08 8.32
CA SER A 11 14.10 -51.02 6.88
C SER A 11 13.01 -50.76 5.84
N GLY A 12 13.20 -49.61 5.17
CA GLY A 12 13.01 -49.53 3.72
C GLY A 12 12.21 -48.33 3.24
N LEU A 13 12.71 -47.11 3.41
CA LEU A 13 12.24 -46.01 2.56
C LEU A 13 12.63 -46.32 1.10
N PRO A 14 11.68 -46.26 0.14
CA PRO A 14 12.01 -46.48 -1.26
C PRO A 14 12.91 -45.34 -1.78
N PRO A 15 13.95 -45.65 -2.58
CA PRO A 15 14.77 -44.64 -3.22
C PRO A 15 13.99 -44.08 -4.40
N GLY A 16 13.85 -42.76 -4.49
CA GLY A 16 13.34 -42.12 -5.72
C GLY A 16 12.33 -40.99 -5.55
N LEU A 17 12.27 -40.32 -4.40
CA LEU A 17 11.73 -38.96 -4.40
C LEU A 17 12.89 -38.01 -4.73
N PRO A 18 12.80 -37.17 -5.78
CA PRO A 18 13.79 -36.13 -5.96
C PRO A 18 13.74 -35.29 -4.69
N ALA A 19 14.92 -35.06 -4.10
CA ALA A 19 15.05 -33.98 -3.14
C ALA A 19 14.50 -32.75 -3.86
N VAL A 20 13.38 -32.20 -3.35
CA VAL A 20 13.06 -30.81 -3.63
C VAL A 20 14.20 -30.05 -2.97
N GLU A 21 15.24 -29.84 -3.77
CA GLU A 21 16.20 -28.79 -3.52
C GLU A 21 15.34 -27.55 -3.32
N SER A 22 15.33 -27.06 -2.09
CA SER A 22 14.82 -25.73 -1.78
C SER A 22 15.75 -24.75 -2.47
N ASN A 23 15.61 -24.63 -3.79
CA ASN A 23 16.21 -23.56 -4.57
C ASN A 23 15.58 -22.28 -4.03
N GLY A 24 16.40 -21.50 -3.33
CA GLY A 24 16.04 -20.23 -2.73
C GLY A 24 15.79 -19.17 -3.79
N ASP A 25 14.67 -19.30 -4.50
CA ASP A 25 14.22 -18.38 -5.54
C ASP A 25 12.80 -17.82 -5.25
N ASP A 26 12.35 -17.87 -4.00
CA ASP A 26 11.05 -17.33 -3.55
C ASP A 26 11.13 -15.82 -3.19
N GLU A 27 12.15 -15.12 -3.70
CA GLU A 27 12.37 -13.67 -3.53
C GLU A 27 12.04 -12.89 -4.82
N TRP A 28 11.15 -13.44 -5.64
CA TRP A 28 10.52 -12.73 -6.77
C TRP A 28 9.04 -12.49 -6.46
N VAL A 29 8.76 -11.93 -5.27
CA VAL A 29 7.46 -11.28 -5.08
C VAL A 29 7.45 -10.11 -6.07
N ASP A 30 6.61 -10.26 -7.08
CA ASP A 30 6.64 -9.54 -8.36
C ASP A 30 6.86 -8.03 -8.14
N ASN A 31 8.11 -7.56 -8.36
CA ASN A 31 8.50 -6.16 -8.13
C ASN A 31 7.61 -5.20 -8.93
N GLU A 32 7.08 -5.64 -10.06
CA GLU A 32 6.11 -4.87 -10.83
C GLU A 32 4.75 -4.78 -10.13
N ALA A 33 4.23 -5.87 -9.56
CA ALA A 33 2.97 -5.82 -8.82
C ALA A 33 3.04 -4.90 -7.59
N TYR A 34 4.18 -4.89 -6.88
CA TYR A 34 4.41 -3.92 -5.81
C TYR A 34 4.43 -2.48 -6.35
N ARG A 35 5.13 -2.25 -7.47
CA ARG A 35 5.19 -0.94 -8.09
C ARG A 35 3.80 -0.46 -8.52
N GLU A 36 2.99 -1.31 -9.14
CA GLU A 36 1.61 -1.01 -9.55
C GLU A 36 0.71 -0.72 -8.33
N LEU A 37 0.85 -1.47 -7.24
CA LEU A 37 0.14 -1.20 -6.00
C LEU A 37 0.48 0.20 -5.48
N PHE A 38 1.75 0.55 -5.44
CA PHE A 38 2.19 1.85 -4.94
C PHE A 38 1.81 3.03 -5.82
N VAL A 39 1.79 2.82 -7.15
CA VAL A 39 1.17 3.78 -8.08
C VAL A 39 -0.30 3.98 -7.72
N SER A 40 -1.04 2.89 -7.50
CA SER A 40 -2.47 2.96 -7.15
C SER A 40 -2.72 3.68 -5.82
N VAL A 41 -1.85 3.50 -4.82
CA VAL A 41 -1.90 4.23 -3.54
C VAL A 41 -1.73 5.73 -3.76
N ILE A 42 -0.75 6.14 -4.57
CA ILE A 42 -0.54 7.56 -4.87
C ILE A 42 -1.72 8.14 -5.65
N GLU A 43 -2.25 7.41 -6.64
CA GLU A 43 -3.42 7.86 -7.41
C GLU A 43 -4.67 8.04 -6.53
N LEU A 44 -4.88 7.15 -5.57
CA LEU A 44 -5.97 7.28 -4.60
C LEU A 44 -5.79 8.52 -3.73
N ALA A 45 -4.59 8.71 -3.16
CA ALA A 45 -4.29 9.88 -2.33
C ALA A 45 -4.46 11.21 -3.10
N ILE A 46 -4.15 11.24 -4.40
CA ILE A 46 -4.39 12.42 -5.25
C ILE A 46 -5.90 12.70 -5.36
N LYS A 47 -6.72 11.67 -5.62
CA LYS A 47 -8.18 11.82 -5.70
C LYS A 47 -8.79 12.32 -4.39
N ASP A 48 -8.28 11.83 -3.26
CA ASP A 48 -8.71 12.28 -1.94
C ASP A 48 -8.31 13.73 -1.68
N TYR A 49 -7.10 14.13 -2.09
CA TYR A 49 -6.66 15.52 -2.01
C TYR A 49 -7.56 16.46 -2.84
N GLU A 50 -7.85 16.10 -4.09
CA GLU A 50 -8.77 16.87 -4.95
C GLU A 50 -10.18 16.94 -4.37
N PHE A 51 -10.66 15.86 -3.75
CA PHE A 51 -11.93 15.85 -3.05
C PHE A 51 -11.95 16.82 -1.86
N LEU A 52 -10.89 16.83 -1.05
CA LEU A 52 -10.76 17.77 0.06
C LEU A 52 -10.72 19.22 -0.42
N LEU A 53 -9.97 19.52 -1.48
CA LEU A 53 -9.95 20.86 -2.07
C LEU A 53 -11.35 21.29 -2.49
N ARG A 54 -12.10 20.43 -3.19
CA ARG A 54 -13.48 20.74 -3.61
C ARG A 54 -14.39 21.01 -2.41
N ILE A 55 -14.32 20.19 -1.35
CA ILE A 55 -15.14 20.40 -0.14
C ILE A 55 -14.80 21.73 0.55
N ARG A 56 -13.53 22.11 0.61
CA ARG A 56 -13.09 23.36 1.25
C ARG A 56 -13.69 24.60 0.57
N GLN A 57 -13.97 24.51 -0.71
CA GLN A 57 -14.55 25.60 -1.51
C GLN A 57 -16.09 25.65 -1.49
N GLN A 58 -16.75 24.61 -0.99
CA GLN A 58 -18.20 24.61 -0.87
C GLN A 58 -18.62 25.45 0.33
N GLU A 59 -18.86 26.75 0.10
CA GLU A 59 -19.35 27.68 1.12
C GLU A 59 -20.75 27.32 1.65
N THR A 60 -21.51 26.54 0.88
CA THR A 60 -22.86 26.07 1.23
C THR A 60 -22.85 24.93 2.25
N LEU A 61 -21.74 24.22 2.42
CA LEU A 61 -21.63 23.11 3.36
C LEU A 61 -21.32 23.61 4.77
N THR A 62 -22.16 23.21 5.72
CA THR A 62 -21.92 23.43 7.14
C THR A 62 -20.62 22.72 7.58
N PRO A 63 -19.95 23.19 8.64
CA PRO A 63 -18.78 22.50 9.18
C PRO A 63 -19.03 21.02 9.51
N SER A 64 -20.24 20.68 9.96
CA SER A 64 -20.67 19.31 10.26
C SER A 64 -20.78 18.43 9.02
N GLU A 65 -21.28 18.96 7.91
CA GLU A 65 -21.35 18.23 6.62
C GLU A 65 -19.96 18.03 6.03
N ARG A 66 -19.09 19.06 6.08
CA ARG A 66 -17.69 18.94 5.68
C ARG A 66 -16.96 17.87 6.50
N LYS A 67 -17.18 17.83 7.82
CA LYS A 67 -16.61 16.81 8.69
C LYS A 67 -17.13 15.40 8.36
N LYS A 68 -18.42 15.25 8.04
CA LYS A 68 -19.00 13.96 7.63
C LYS A 68 -18.40 13.47 6.31
N LEU A 69 -18.29 14.34 5.31
CA LEU A 69 -17.70 14.00 4.01
C LEU A 69 -16.22 13.61 4.14
N ARG A 70 -15.45 14.32 4.97
CA ARG A 70 -14.07 13.92 5.31
C ARG A 70 -13.99 12.60 6.09
N GLY A 71 -15.03 12.24 6.84
CA GLY A 71 -15.08 10.97 7.57
C GLY A 71 -15.45 9.76 6.71
N LEU A 72 -15.86 9.96 5.45
CA LEU A 72 -16.15 8.88 4.50
C LEU A 72 -14.90 8.37 3.78
N THR A 73 -13.81 9.14 3.79
CA THR A 73 -12.50 8.64 3.38
C THR A 73 -11.96 7.85 4.56
N GLU A 74 -12.02 6.51 4.48
CA GLU A 74 -11.49 5.61 5.52
C GLU A 74 -9.97 5.75 5.66
N ASP A 75 -9.32 6.21 4.60
CA ASP A 75 -7.89 6.46 4.51
C ASP A 75 -7.54 7.84 5.11
N GLY A 76 -6.36 7.91 5.73
CA GLY A 76 -5.88 9.06 6.51
C GLY A 76 -5.84 10.38 5.72
N ASP A 77 -5.41 11.47 6.37
CA ASP A 77 -5.35 12.77 5.70
C ASP A 77 -4.35 12.73 4.52
N PRO A 78 -4.78 12.93 3.26
CA PRO A 78 -3.87 12.92 2.12
C PRO A 78 -2.78 14.00 2.25
N GLU A 79 -3.04 15.11 2.94
CA GLU A 79 -2.01 16.13 3.22
C GLU A 79 -0.90 15.59 4.11
N GLU A 80 -1.26 14.82 5.14
CA GLU A 80 -0.29 14.14 6.01
C GLU A 80 0.47 13.05 5.24
N PHE A 81 -0.20 12.32 4.34
CA PHE A 81 0.43 11.33 3.48
C PHE A 81 1.51 11.96 2.59
N PHE A 82 1.21 13.04 1.84
CA PHE A 82 2.18 13.68 0.95
C PHE A 82 3.32 14.41 1.68
N ALA A 83 3.12 14.79 2.95
CA ALA A 83 4.15 15.34 3.82
C ALA A 83 5.01 14.25 4.51
N SER A 84 4.61 12.97 4.42
CA SER A 84 5.27 11.88 5.14
C SER A 84 6.56 11.40 4.47
N ARG A 85 7.47 10.85 5.28
CA ARG A 85 8.65 10.10 4.78
C ARG A 85 8.27 8.84 4.02
N TRP A 86 7.14 8.23 4.40
CA TRP A 86 6.65 7.03 3.74
C TRP A 86 6.33 7.30 2.26
N PHE A 87 5.69 8.44 1.95
CA PHE A 87 5.48 8.87 0.57
C PHE A 87 6.78 9.02 -0.22
N GLU A 88 7.84 9.55 0.41
CA GLU A 88 9.16 9.66 -0.24
C GLU A 88 9.78 8.30 -0.53
N ASP A 89 9.62 7.34 0.38
CA ASP A 89 10.10 5.97 0.20
C ASP A 89 9.32 5.24 -0.91
N ILE A 90 8.00 5.43 -0.98
CA ILE A 90 7.18 4.92 -2.09
C ILE A 90 7.65 5.51 -3.42
N CYS A 91 7.83 6.83 -3.50
CA CYS A 91 8.29 7.51 -4.71
C CYS A 91 9.64 6.96 -5.20
N ARG A 92 10.59 6.75 -4.28
CA ARG A 92 11.90 6.17 -4.59
C ARG A 92 11.76 4.77 -5.20
N MET A 93 10.87 3.95 -4.64
CA MET A 93 10.65 2.57 -5.09
C MET A 93 10.00 2.50 -6.48
N ILE A 94 9.07 3.41 -6.81
CA ILE A 94 8.41 3.43 -8.12
C ILE A 94 9.18 4.21 -9.20
N GLY A 95 10.30 4.85 -8.82
CA GLY A 95 11.18 5.61 -9.72
C GLY A 95 10.70 7.03 -10.02
N VAL A 96 9.93 7.64 -9.11
CA VAL A 96 9.36 8.99 -9.26
C VAL A 96 9.97 9.95 -8.24
N THR A 97 10.05 11.24 -8.59
CA THR A 97 10.49 12.29 -7.68
C THR A 97 9.29 12.83 -6.89
N ALA A 98 9.33 12.70 -5.56
CA ALA A 98 8.26 13.19 -4.67
C ALA A 98 7.93 14.67 -4.89
N GLU A 99 8.96 15.50 -5.12
CA GLU A 99 8.80 16.94 -5.36
C GLU A 99 7.93 17.25 -6.57
N VAL A 100 8.07 16.49 -7.66
CA VAL A 100 7.27 16.69 -8.88
C VAL A 100 5.78 16.46 -8.61
N ILE A 101 5.44 15.53 -7.72
CA ILE A 101 4.04 15.30 -7.32
C ILE A 101 3.57 16.46 -6.43
N ARG A 102 4.38 16.91 -5.46
CA ARG A 102 4.04 18.04 -4.58
C ARG A 102 3.80 19.33 -5.36
N GLU A 103 4.68 19.67 -6.30
CA GLU A 103 4.52 20.81 -7.21
C GLU A 103 3.18 20.74 -7.97
N ARG A 104 2.77 19.55 -8.43
CA ARG A 104 1.47 19.36 -9.08
C ARG A 104 0.31 19.60 -8.12
N LEU A 105 0.40 19.15 -6.88
CA LEU A 105 -0.63 19.40 -5.85
C LEU A 105 -0.73 20.89 -5.51
N GLU A 106 0.39 21.61 -5.46
CA GLU A 106 0.41 23.07 -5.28
C GLU A 106 -0.27 23.79 -6.44
N VAL A 107 -0.02 23.37 -7.68
CA VAL A 107 -0.72 23.91 -8.86
C VAL A 107 -2.22 23.60 -8.79
N LEU A 108 -2.62 22.39 -8.39
CA LEU A 108 -4.03 22.02 -8.24
C LEU A 108 -4.73 22.90 -7.19
N SER A 109 -4.12 23.06 -6.02
CA SER A 109 -4.68 23.91 -4.96
C SER A 109 -4.76 25.39 -5.34
N SER A 110 -3.79 25.89 -6.11
CA SER A 110 -3.75 27.27 -6.59
C SER A 110 -4.73 27.52 -7.75
N GLY A 111 -4.85 26.58 -8.69
CA GLY A 111 -5.72 26.71 -9.87
C GLY A 111 -7.21 26.72 -9.49
N LEU A 112 -7.57 25.93 -8.49
CA LEU A 112 -8.91 25.88 -7.91
C LEU A 112 -9.35 27.21 -7.27
N ALA A 113 -8.44 28.14 -6.94
CA ALA A 113 -8.80 29.48 -6.43
C ALA A 113 -9.21 30.49 -7.52
N THR A 114 -9.16 30.10 -8.81
CA THR A 114 -9.26 31.04 -9.95
C THR A 114 -10.53 30.87 -10.80
N THR A 115 -11.46 30.01 -10.41
CA THR A 115 -12.73 29.75 -11.11
C THR A 115 -13.92 30.00 -10.20
#